data_AF-A6EMJ0-F1
#
_entry.id   AF-A6EMJ0-F1
#
_cell.length_a   1.000
_cell.length_b   1.000
_cell.length_c   1.000
_cell.angle_alpha   90.00
_cell.angle_beta   90.00
_cell.angle_gamma   90.00
#
_symmetry.space_group_name_H-M   'P 1'
#
loop_
_entity.id
_entity.type
_entity.pdbx_description
1 polymer ?
#
loop_
_entity_poly.entity_id
_entity_poly.type
_entity_poly.pdbx_seq_one_letter_code
_entity_poly.pdbx_strand_id
1 'polypeptide(L)'
;MKNNFSKLKSELEQYAKESNLTELQVVEKLKDSYFNKKVTENLRLYKKEKKKVSDITKDLKISPRKFYAILAKKKIEHKKYNKTSKEEE
;
A
#
# COMPACT_ATOMS: atom_id res chain seq x y z
N MET A 1 30.29 8.23 5.04
CA MET A 1 28.86 8.01 5.38
C MET A 1 28.74 6.95 6.47
N LYS A 2 28.91 7.33 7.74
CA LYS A 2 28.67 6.46 8.89
C LYS A 2 27.98 7.36 9.91
N ASN A 3 26.72 7.11 10.23
CA ASN A 3 25.98 7.56 11.44
C ASN A 3 24.45 7.57 11.28
N ASN A 4 23.91 7.43 10.05
CA ASN A 4 22.45 7.43 9.87
C ASN A 4 21.77 6.20 10.52
N PHE A 5 22.41 5.02 10.44
CA PHE A 5 21.82 3.80 11.02
C PHE A 5 21.80 3.83 12.56
N SER A 6 22.91 4.25 13.19
CA SER A 6 23.00 4.35 14.65
C SER A 6 21.97 5.34 15.19
N LYS A 7 21.84 6.52 14.56
CA LYS A 7 20.87 7.53 14.94
C LYS A 7 19.42 7.04 14.79
N LEU A 8 19.10 6.40 13.66
CA LEU A 8 17.78 5.80 13.44
C LEU A 8 17.46 4.72 14.47
N LYS A 9 18.44 3.89 14.86
CA LYS A 9 18.26 2.86 15.89
C LYS A 9 17.93 3.49 17.25
N SER A 10 18.70 4.49 17.67
CA SER A 10 18.45 5.19 18.94
C SER A 10 17.09 5.90 18.97
N GLU A 11 16.70 6.58 17.89
CA GLU A 11 15.39 7.24 17.78
C GLU A 11 14.23 6.22 17.84
N LEU A 12 14.40 5.05 17.21
CA LEU A 12 13.39 3.99 17.20
C LEU A 12 13.28 3.29 18.56
N GLU A 13 14.40 3.03 19.22
CA GLU A 13 14.46 2.53 20.60
C GLU A 13 13.77 3.50 21.58
N GLN A 14 14.04 4.80 21.45
CA GLN A 14 13.43 5.82 22.28
C GLN A 14 11.91 5.88 22.06
N TYR A 15 11.46 5.92 20.81
CA TYR A 15 10.03 5.92 20.49
C TYR A 15 9.32 4.65 20.98
N ALA A 16 9.95 3.48 20.84
CA ALA A 16 9.42 2.21 21.34
C ALA A 16 9.21 2.25 22.86
N LYS A 17 10.20 2.77 23.61
CA LYS A 17 10.11 2.97 25.06
C LYS A 17 9.00 3.96 25.44
N GLU A 18 8.93 5.12 24.79
CA GLU A 18 7.92 6.15 25.07
C GLU A 18 6.49 5.69 24.76
N SER A 19 6.33 4.86 23.73
CA SER A 19 5.02 4.35 23.28
C SER A 19 4.60 3.03 23.92
N ASN A 20 5.41 2.46 24.83
CA ASN A 20 5.23 1.13 25.39
C ASN A 20 5.05 0.04 24.32
N LEU A 21 5.76 0.17 23.19
CA LEU A 21 5.76 -0.79 22.08
C LEU A 21 7.12 -1.47 21.96
N THR A 22 7.15 -2.60 21.27
CA THR A 22 8.42 -3.19 20.83
C THR A 22 8.92 -2.50 19.56
N GLU A 23 10.23 -2.44 19.36
CA GLU A 23 10.84 -1.91 18.13
C GLU A 23 10.26 -2.58 16.87
N LEU A 24 10.02 -3.89 16.92
CA LEU A 24 9.41 -4.64 15.82
C LEU A 24 8.00 -4.13 15.48
N GLN A 25 7.15 -3.90 16.49
CA GLN A 25 5.80 -3.36 16.27
C GLN A 25 5.84 -1.94 15.70
N VAL A 26 6.81 -1.12 16.12
CA VAL A 26 7.01 0.22 15.57
C VAL A 26 7.37 0.14 14.09
N VAL A 27 8.30 -0.74 13.72
CA VAL A 27 8.68 -0.96 12.31
C VAL A 27 7.50 -1.47 11.48
N GLU A 28 6.69 -2.37 12.01
CA GLU A 28 5.48 -2.86 11.33
C GLU A 28 4.47 -1.73 11.10
N LYS A 29 4.19 -0.92 12.12
CA LYS A 29 3.29 0.25 11.99
C LYS A 29 3.82 1.27 10.99
N LEU A 30 5.13 1.52 10.97
CA LEU A 30 5.76 2.37 9.97
C LEU A 30 5.58 1.80 8.57
N LYS A 31 5.87 0.50 8.38
CA LYS A 31 5.68 -0.20 7.10
C LYS A 31 4.25 -0.08 6.60
N ASP A 32 3.27 -0.30 7.47
CA ASP A 32 1.85 -0.19 7.13
C ASP A 32 1.46 1.24 6.77
N SER A 33 1.94 2.23 7.53
CA SER A 33 1.70 3.65 7.26
C SER A 33 2.24 4.06 5.88
N TYR A 34 3.50 3.71 5.58
CA TYR A 34 4.11 4.01 4.28
C TYR A 34 3.43 3.25 3.13
N PHE A 35 3.05 1.99 3.36
CA PHE A 35 2.29 1.22 2.38
C PHE A 35 0.93 1.88 2.10
N ASN A 36 0.20 2.28 3.13
CA ASN A 36 -1.09 2.97 3.00
C ASN A 36 -0.97 4.32 2.28
N LYS A 37 0.11 5.07 2.52
CA LYS A 37 0.40 6.32 1.81
C LYS A 37 0.60 6.06 0.30
N LYS A 38 1.43 5.08 -0.05
CA LYS A 38 1.66 4.68 -1.45
C LYS A 38 0.40 4.14 -2.13
N VAL A 39 -0.41 3.35 -1.42
CA VAL A 39 -1.70 2.87 -1.91
C VAL A 39 -2.62 4.05 -2.21
N THR A 40 -2.70 5.02 -1.31
CA THR A 40 -3.56 6.20 -1.48
C THR A 40 -3.17 7.04 -2.70
N GLU A 41 -1.87 7.25 -2.92
CA GLU A 41 -1.36 7.93 -4.11
C GLU A 41 -1.70 7.18 -5.40
N ASN A 42 -1.45 5.87 -5.43
CA ASN A 42 -1.79 5.05 -6.59
C ASN A 42 -3.29 4.99 -6.86
N LEU A 43 -4.14 4.99 -5.82
CA LEU A 43 -5.59 5.09 -5.98
C LEU A 43 -6.02 6.43 -6.58
N ARG A 44 -5.35 7.53 -6.23
CA ARG A 44 -5.60 8.84 -6.88
C ARG A 44 -5.23 8.80 -8.36
N LEU A 45 -4.14 8.13 -8.72
CA LEU A 45 -3.73 7.97 -10.13
C LEU A 45 -4.68 7.05 -10.91
N TYR A 46 -5.15 5.97 -10.28
CA TYR A 46 -6.16 5.05 -10.83
C TYR A 46 -7.47 5.78 -11.12
N LYS A 47 -8.00 6.54 -10.15
CA LYS A 47 -9.25 7.32 -10.31
C LYS A 47 -9.15 8.39 -11.40
N LYS A 48 -7.94 8.90 -11.67
CA LYS A 48 -7.68 9.86 -12.75
C LYS A 48 -7.40 9.18 -14.10
N GLU A 49 -7.54 7.85 -14.18
CA GLU A 49 -7.20 7.03 -15.34
C GLU A 49 -5.75 7.19 -15.85
N LYS A 50 -4.86 7.75 -15.01
CA LYS A 50 -3.46 8.04 -15.39
C LYS A 50 -2.55 6.83 -15.32
N LYS A 51 -2.94 5.80 -14.56
CA LYS A 51 -2.18 4.55 -14.41
C LYS A 51 -3.09 3.34 -14.49
N LYS A 52 -2.64 2.31 -15.20
CA LYS A 52 -3.32 1.01 -15.27
C LYS A 52 -3.07 0.20 -13.99
N VAL A 53 -3.96 -0.76 -13.73
CA VAL A 53 -3.83 -1.69 -12.58
C VAL A 53 -2.50 -2.42 -12.61
N SER A 54 -2.03 -2.83 -13.79
CA SER A 54 -0.73 -3.50 -13.98
C SER A 54 0.43 -2.69 -13.40
N ASP A 55 0.47 -1.40 -13.69
CA ASP A 55 1.57 -0.52 -13.29
C ASP A 55 1.50 -0.24 -11.80
N ILE A 56 0.29 -0.01 -11.28
CA ILE A 56 0.06 0.18 -9.85
C ILE A 56 0.46 -1.07 -9.05
N THR A 57 0.15 -2.27 -9.54
CA THR A 57 0.50 -3.52 -8.85
C THR A 57 2.01 -3.76 -8.83
N LYS A 58 2.73 -3.33 -9.87
CA LYS A 58 4.20 -3.33 -9.91
C LYS A 58 4.78 -2.33 -8.90
N ASP A 59 4.27 -1.09 -8.88
CA ASP A 59 4.72 -0.02 -7.97
C ASP A 59 4.53 -0.41 -6.49
N LEU A 60 3.39 -1.02 -6.18
CA LEU A 60 3.05 -1.47 -4.83
C LEU A 60 3.65 -2.84 -4.47
N LYS A 61 4.26 -3.55 -5.44
CA LYS A 61 4.76 -4.93 -5.29
C LYS A 61 3.71 -5.89 -4.70
N ILE A 62 2.47 -5.76 -5.15
CA ILE A 62 1.34 -6.62 -4.74
C ILE A 62 0.74 -7.32 -5.95
N SER A 63 0.03 -8.42 -5.71
CA SER A 63 -0.71 -9.07 -6.78
C SER A 63 -1.94 -8.23 -7.19
N PRO A 64 -2.37 -8.29 -8.47
CA PRO A 64 -3.61 -7.65 -8.91
C PRO A 64 -4.83 -8.02 -8.06
N ARG A 65 -4.93 -9.27 -7.62
CA ARG A 65 -6.01 -9.74 -6.72
C ARG A 65 -6.05 -8.95 -5.41
N LYS A 66 -4.89 -8.70 -4.79
CA LYS A 66 -4.81 -7.87 -3.57
C LYS A 66 -5.23 -6.42 -3.85
N PHE A 67 -4.85 -5.88 -5.01
CA PHE A 67 -5.27 -4.53 -5.39
C PHE A 67 -6.79 -4.41 -5.60
N TYR A 68 -7.43 -5.38 -6.26
CA TYR A 68 -8.90 -5.39 -6.38
C TYR A 68 -9.61 -5.54 -5.02
N ALA A 69 -9.04 -6.29 -4.07
CA ALA A 69 -9.57 -6.34 -2.71
C ALA A 69 -9.49 -4.98 -2.01
N ILE A 70 -8.42 -4.21 -2.23
CA ILE A 70 -8.30 -2.83 -1.73
C ILE A 70 -9.36 -1.92 -2.34
N LEU A 71 -9.60 -2.02 -3.66
CA LEU A 71 -10.65 -1.27 -4.34
C LEU A 71 -12.03 -1.59 -3.76
N ALA A 72 -12.34 -2.87 -3.56
CA ALA A 72 -13.59 -3.32 -2.96
C ALA A 72 -13.78 -2.80 -1.53
N LYS A 73 -12.75 -2.93 -0.67
CA LYS A 73 -12.79 -2.43 0.72
C LYS A 73 -13.02 -0.91 0.79
N LYS A 74 -12.51 -0.16 -0.18
CA LYS A 74 -12.69 1.30 -0.29
C LYS A 74 -13.93 1.72 -1.08
N LYS A 75 -14.78 0.76 -1.49
CA LYS A 75 -15.98 0.99 -2.32
C LYS A 75 -15.67 1.79 -3.60
N ILE A 76 -14.52 1.51 -4.23
CA ILE A 76 -14.14 2.12 -5.51
C ILE A 76 -14.63 1.20 -6.62
N GLU A 77 -15.51 1.74 -7.46
CA GLU A 77 -16.01 1.04 -8.64
C GLU A 77 -14.87 0.72 -9.60
N HIS A 78 -14.88 -0.51 -10.09
CA HIS A 78 -13.98 -1.00 -11.11
C HIS A 78 -14.75 -1.94 -12.00
N LYS A 79 -14.48 -1.91 -13.31
CA LYS A 79 -15.08 -2.86 -14.26
C LYS A 79 -14.59 -4.26 -13.90
N LYS A 80 -15.46 -5.08 -13.33
CA LYS A 80 -15.23 -6.52 -13.23
C LYS A 80 -15.50 -7.11 -14.60
N TYR A 81 -14.58 -7.94 -15.08
CA TYR A 81 -14.83 -8.72 -16.28
C TYR A 81 -15.86 -9.80 -15.93
N ASN A 82 -17.12 -9.57 -16.28
CA ASN A 82 -18.12 -10.61 -16.28
C ASN A 82 -17.91 -11.42 -17.56
N LYS A 83 -17.48 -12.67 -17.43
CA LYS A 83 -17.27 -13.57 -18.58
C LYS A 83 -18.57 -13.91 -19.32
N THR A 84 -19.73 -13.56 -18.75
CA THR A 84 -21.08 -13.83 -19.28
C THR A 84 -21.62 -12.76 -20.23
N SER A 85 -20.91 -11.67 -20.52
CA SER A 85 -21.39 -10.62 -21.43
C SER A 85 -20.66 -10.64 -22.78
N LYS A 86 -20.53 -11.83 -23.38
CA LYS A 86 -19.84 -12.03 -24.67
C LYS A 86 -20.46 -13.11 -25.56
N GLU A 87 -21.79 -13.26 -25.53
CA GLU A 87 -22.51 -14.19 -26.42
C GLU A 87 -23.70 -13.56 -27.16
N GLU A 88 -23.84 -12.22 -27.18
CA GLU A 88 -24.84 -11.55 -28.03
C GLU A 88 -24.22 -10.33 -28.72
N GLU A 89 -23.54 -10.59 -29.84
CA GLU A 89 -23.48 -9.75 -31.05
C GLU A 89 -22.80 -10.51 -32.20
#